data_AF-A0A935E1Q5-F1
#
_entry.id   AF-A0A935E1Q5-F1
#
_cell.length_a   1.000
_cell.length_b   1.000
_cell.length_c   1.000
_cell.angle_alpha   90.00
_cell.angle_beta   90.00
_cell.angle_gamma   90.00
#
_symmetry.space_group_name_H-M   'P 1'
#
loop_
_entity.id
_entity.type
_entity.pdbx_description
1 polymer ?
#
loop_
_entity_poly.entity_id
_entity_poly.type
_entity_poly.pdbx_seq_one_letter_code
_entity_poly.pdbx_strand_id
1 'polypeptide(L)'
;MNLELGLPQQVAQGMLMEAACNRDVPFMFWLGQGLNTLQQYDLAADRLERVLMLAPDHLAAQIEYAIALEGNGERAAADALLGQVEVDRRLTFAQKEVIVARRRAWAFALPPGYTHRQTVSLLTGYDNNLLGSTRTTQLELPLPDGSLPVILDPTSRPRSGIFGRLDWRFDARLPTGSAQGWTLAAALSLRHTPAQSDTDFSQFGLVLERNGSGPWAPYGALTLQALGVQGRHVYQLTGGSLGVDREPPDTPCRIRLGAEFQYRRYPDALAFNGHYAGGLVQALCGDGWLFRLRAGQDVPEYDIRPGGQQSRIGVLAVRQMLRGRQRLNLEVDAEHQQDARGFSPLLESNLKRRVNKTAYRIEYTYLGGRVEPFVGAEWLRQQSNLPLYAVDTRIVYAGLRVAW
;
A
#
# COMPACT_ATOMS: atom_id res chain seq x y z
N MET A 1 26.93 -36.67 34.42
CA MET A 1 26.32 -36.13 33.18
C MET A 1 25.42 -35.00 33.64
N ASN A 2 25.96 -33.78 33.71
CA ASN A 2 25.23 -32.62 34.23
C ASN A 2 24.28 -32.13 33.14
N LEU A 3 22.97 -32.25 33.36
CA LEU A 3 21.99 -31.54 32.53
C LEU A 3 22.11 -30.05 32.84
N GLU A 4 22.62 -29.27 31.89
CA GLU A 4 22.52 -27.81 31.95
C GLU A 4 21.03 -27.43 31.92
N LEU A 5 20.57 -26.75 32.96
CA LEU A 5 19.20 -26.24 33.05
C LEU A 5 18.96 -25.21 31.94
N GLY A 6 17.77 -25.22 31.34
CA GLY A 6 17.40 -24.20 30.34
C GLY A 6 17.24 -22.81 30.97
N LEU A 7 17.43 -21.75 30.19
CA LEU A 7 17.34 -20.35 30.68
C LEU A 7 16.09 -20.05 31.54
N PRO A 8 14.86 -20.51 31.18
CA PRO A 8 13.69 -20.30 32.04
C PRO A 8 13.82 -20.92 33.44
N GLN A 9 14.44 -22.10 33.54
CA GLN A 9 14.64 -22.80 34.80
C GLN A 9 15.74 -22.12 35.63
N GLN A 10 16.79 -21.62 34.98
CA GLN A 10 17.85 -20.84 35.64
C GLN A 10 17.28 -19.53 36.21
N VAL A 11 16.53 -18.76 35.41
CA VAL A 11 15.88 -17.52 35.86
C VAL A 11 14.92 -17.79 37.02
N ALA A 12 14.11 -18.85 36.94
CA ALA A 12 13.21 -19.24 38.04
C ALA A 12 13.96 -19.56 39.34
N GLN A 13 15.10 -20.26 39.26
CA GLN A 13 15.96 -20.49 40.44
C GLN A 13 16.59 -19.20 40.95
N GLY A 14 17.03 -18.31 40.06
CA GLY A 14 17.53 -16.99 40.41
C GLY A 14 16.51 -16.17 41.19
N MET A 15 15.25 -16.15 40.76
CA MET A 15 14.18 -15.43 41.47
C MET A 15 13.98 -15.93 42.91
N LEU A 16 14.22 -17.21 43.20
CA LEU A 16 14.14 -17.74 44.57
C LEU A 16 15.29 -17.25 45.47
N MET A 17 16.43 -16.90 44.88
CA MET A 17 17.62 -16.41 45.58
C MET A 17 17.66 -14.89 45.69
N GLU A 18 16.75 -14.19 45.02
CA GLU A 18 16.78 -12.74 44.85
C GLU A 18 16.85 -11.98 46.18
N ALA A 19 16.09 -12.41 47.19
CA ALA A 19 16.07 -11.74 48.49
C ALA A 19 17.44 -11.72 49.18
N ALA A 20 18.25 -12.78 49.00
CA ALA A 20 19.59 -12.89 49.57
C ALA A 20 20.65 -12.16 48.72
N CYS A 21 20.41 -12.00 47.42
CA CYS A 21 21.36 -11.45 46.46
C CYS A 21 20.95 -10.06 45.92
N ASN A 22 20.00 -9.37 46.56
CA ASN A 22 19.43 -8.12 46.05
C ASN A 22 20.41 -6.92 45.98
N ARG A 23 21.61 -7.05 46.53
CA ARG A 23 22.71 -6.06 46.45
C ARG A 23 23.90 -6.54 45.61
N ASP A 24 23.83 -7.75 45.07
CA ASP A 24 24.86 -8.31 44.20
C ASP A 24 24.61 -7.84 42.75
N VAL A 25 25.45 -6.91 42.29
CA VAL A 25 25.33 -6.28 40.97
C VAL A 25 25.43 -7.32 39.83
N PRO A 26 26.47 -8.17 39.75
CA PRO A 26 26.53 -9.25 38.77
C PRO A 26 25.28 -10.15 38.74
N PHE A 27 24.79 -10.55 39.91
CA PHE A 27 23.61 -11.40 40.01
C PHE A 27 22.35 -10.71 39.48
N MET A 28 22.08 -9.48 39.94
CA MET A 28 20.90 -8.71 39.53
C MET A 28 20.93 -8.35 38.04
N PHE A 29 22.13 -8.08 37.49
CA PHE A 29 22.30 -7.82 36.06
C PHE A 29 22.02 -9.05 35.21
N TRP A 30 22.59 -10.21 35.58
CA TRP A 30 22.30 -11.48 34.91
C TRP A 30 20.80 -11.82 34.95
N LEU A 31 20.16 -11.64 36.11
CA LEU A 31 18.73 -11.91 36.27
C LEU A 31 17.89 -11.00 35.38
N GLY A 32 18.20 -9.70 35.34
CA GLY A 32 17.54 -8.72 34.47
C GLY A 32 17.68 -9.05 32.98
N GLN A 33 18.88 -9.45 32.55
CA GLN A 33 19.12 -9.88 31.16
C GLN A 33 18.34 -11.15 30.80
N GLY A 34 18.28 -12.12 31.72
CA GLY A 34 17.47 -13.33 31.56
C GLY A 34 15.98 -12.99 31.39
N LEU A 35 15.45 -12.09 32.22
CA LEU A 35 14.06 -11.64 32.16
C LEU A 35 13.75 -10.89 30.86
N ASN A 36 14.65 -10.03 30.38
CA ASN A 36 14.54 -9.40 29.05
C ASN A 36 14.45 -10.45 27.93
N THR A 37 15.30 -11.48 27.99
CA THR A 37 15.29 -12.56 26.98
C THR A 37 13.98 -13.35 26.98
N LEU A 38 13.36 -13.51 28.16
CA LEU A 38 12.06 -14.15 28.34
C LEU A 38 10.87 -13.20 28.12
N GLN A 39 11.11 -11.96 27.67
CA GLN A 39 10.11 -10.92 27.43
C GLN A 39 9.30 -10.52 28.68
N GLN A 40 9.85 -10.71 29.86
CA GLN A 40 9.27 -10.28 31.14
C GLN A 40 9.82 -8.90 31.52
N TYR A 41 9.47 -7.90 30.70
CA TYR A 41 10.12 -6.60 30.71
C TYR A 41 9.89 -5.78 31.99
N ASP A 42 8.69 -5.82 32.58
CA ASP A 42 8.42 -5.20 33.88
C ASP A 42 9.36 -5.74 34.97
N LEU A 43 9.50 -7.06 35.06
CA LEU A 43 10.38 -7.69 36.03
C LEU A 43 11.86 -7.41 35.72
N ALA A 44 12.24 -7.36 34.45
CA ALA A 44 13.60 -7.01 34.05
C ALA A 44 13.93 -5.57 34.47
N ALA A 45 13.02 -4.63 34.24
CA ALA A 45 13.18 -3.21 34.55
C ALA A 45 13.50 -3.00 36.04
N ASP A 46 12.72 -3.60 36.96
CA ASP A 46 12.94 -3.50 38.40
C ASP A 46 14.36 -3.93 38.84
N ARG A 47 14.87 -5.01 38.23
CA ARG A 47 16.16 -5.61 38.59
C ARG A 47 17.31 -4.79 38.04
N LEU A 48 17.16 -4.32 36.81
CA LEU A 48 18.14 -3.47 36.13
C LEU A 48 18.18 -2.06 36.74
N GLU A 49 17.05 -1.50 37.18
CA GLU A 49 17.02 -0.25 37.93
C GLU A 49 17.82 -0.41 39.23
N ARG A 50 17.66 -1.53 39.94
CA ARG A 50 18.45 -1.81 41.15
C ARG A 50 19.95 -1.92 40.86
N VAL A 51 20.34 -2.53 39.73
CA VAL A 51 21.74 -2.53 39.28
C VAL A 51 22.24 -1.10 39.08
N LEU A 52 21.46 -0.25 38.43
CA LEU A 52 21.82 1.15 38.16
C LEU A 52 21.82 2.03 39.41
N MET A 53 21.01 1.73 40.42
CA MET A 53 21.09 2.38 41.72
C MET A 53 22.41 2.06 42.46
N LEU A 54 22.93 0.85 42.30
CA LEU A 54 24.16 0.38 42.96
C LEU A 54 25.43 0.72 42.15
N ALA A 55 25.33 0.68 40.83
CA ALA A 55 26.40 0.94 39.88
C ALA A 55 25.88 1.79 38.71
N PRO A 56 25.74 3.12 38.90
CA PRO A 56 25.17 4.01 37.89
C PRO A 56 25.90 3.98 36.55
N ASP A 57 27.22 3.79 36.56
CA ASP A 57 28.06 3.75 35.36
C ASP A 57 28.10 2.38 34.65
N HIS A 58 27.25 1.43 35.05
CA HIS A 58 27.22 0.08 34.46
C HIS A 58 26.56 0.09 33.07
N LEU A 59 27.34 0.42 32.03
CA LEU A 59 26.87 0.61 30.65
C LEU A 59 26.03 -0.55 30.10
N ALA A 60 26.40 -1.79 30.39
CA ALA A 60 25.63 -2.95 29.94
C ALA A 60 24.21 -2.99 30.56
N ALA A 61 24.08 -2.52 31.81
CA ALA A 61 22.79 -2.46 32.49
C ALA A 61 21.95 -1.29 31.98
N GLN A 62 22.56 -0.17 31.61
CA GLN A 62 21.84 0.94 30.96
C GLN A 62 21.25 0.50 29.61
N ILE A 63 21.99 -0.30 28.82
CA ILE A 63 21.49 -0.84 27.55
C ILE A 63 20.35 -1.84 27.78
N GLU A 64 20.53 -2.81 28.68
CA GLU A 64 19.48 -3.78 29.01
C GLU A 64 18.25 -3.10 29.61
N TYR A 65 18.42 -2.04 30.40
CA TYR A 65 17.32 -1.28 30.97
C TYR A 65 16.54 -0.53 29.87
N ALA A 66 17.23 0.06 28.89
CA ALA A 66 16.56 0.63 27.72
C ALA A 66 15.74 -0.42 26.93
N ILE A 67 16.23 -1.66 26.84
CA ILE A 67 15.48 -2.77 26.22
C ILE A 67 14.21 -3.11 27.04
N ALA A 68 14.31 -3.11 28.36
CA ALA A 68 13.16 -3.34 29.24
C ALA A 68 12.11 -2.22 29.11
N LEU A 69 12.55 -0.94 29.12
CA LEU A 69 11.69 0.22 28.89
C LEU A 69 10.98 0.16 27.53
N GLU A 70 11.70 -0.25 26.47
CA GLU A 70 11.08 -0.48 25.17
C GLU A 70 9.98 -1.54 25.23
N GLY A 71 10.26 -2.67 25.87
CA GLY A 71 9.32 -3.77 26.06
C GLY A 71 8.07 -3.39 26.83
N ASN A 72 8.18 -2.43 27.75
CA ASN A 72 7.07 -1.85 28.51
C ASN A 72 6.31 -0.73 27.75
N GLY A 73 6.73 -0.40 26.52
CA GLY A 73 6.10 0.62 25.70
C GLY A 73 6.64 2.05 25.92
N GLU A 74 7.66 2.23 26.76
CA GLU A 74 8.29 3.51 27.10
C GLU A 74 9.42 3.87 26.12
N ARG A 75 9.15 3.80 24.81
CA ARG A 75 10.18 3.98 23.77
C ARG A 75 10.93 5.31 23.85
N ALA A 76 10.26 6.40 24.21
CA ALA A 76 10.90 7.71 24.31
C ALA A 76 11.97 7.75 25.42
N ALA A 77 11.71 7.08 26.56
CA ALA A 77 12.66 6.96 27.65
C ALA A 77 13.84 6.04 27.26
N ALA A 78 13.54 4.92 26.59
CA ALA A 78 14.55 4.01 26.06
C ALA A 78 15.50 4.72 25.07
N ASP A 79 14.97 5.52 24.15
CA ASP A 79 15.76 6.25 23.14
C ASP A 79 16.65 7.34 23.76
N ALA A 80 16.11 8.08 24.74
CA ALA A 80 16.87 9.08 25.49
C ALA A 80 18.04 8.43 26.25
N LEU A 81 17.81 7.29 26.89
CA LEU A 81 18.84 6.54 27.62
C LEU A 81 19.93 6.00 26.68
N LEU A 82 19.56 5.38 25.56
CA LEU A 82 20.54 4.91 24.57
C LEU A 82 21.35 6.08 23.97
N GLY A 83 20.73 7.24 23.76
CA GLY A 83 21.43 8.45 23.31
C GLY A 83 22.52 8.91 24.28
N GLN A 84 22.30 8.76 25.59
CA GLN A 84 23.29 9.08 26.62
C GLN A 84 24.42 8.03 26.67
N VAL A 85 24.08 6.75 26.51
CA VAL A 85 25.05 5.64 26.51
C VAL A 85 25.98 5.71 25.30
N GLU A 86 25.45 6.05 24.13
CA GLU A 86 26.13 5.97 22.82
C GLU A 86 27.37 6.88 22.71
N VAL A 87 27.44 7.95 23.50
CA VAL A 87 28.60 8.87 23.53
C VAL A 87 29.74 8.37 24.43
N ASP A 88 29.54 7.31 25.21
CA ASP A 88 30.57 6.77 26.11
C ASP A 88 31.63 5.97 25.34
N ARG A 89 32.91 6.37 25.51
CA ARG A 89 34.06 5.75 24.84
C ARG A 89 34.40 4.35 25.36
N ARG A 90 33.86 3.95 26.52
CA ARG A 90 34.08 2.63 27.14
C ARG A 90 33.22 1.53 26.52
N LEU A 91 32.29 1.86 25.62
CA LEU A 91 31.44 0.88 24.94
C LEU A 91 32.25 -0.14 24.13
N THR A 92 32.00 -1.41 24.39
CA THR A 92 32.51 -2.52 23.58
C THR A 92 31.84 -2.58 22.21
N PHE A 93 32.46 -3.25 21.24
CA PHE A 93 31.88 -3.44 19.91
C PHE A 93 30.51 -4.14 19.96
N ALA A 94 30.37 -5.20 20.77
CA ALA A 94 29.12 -5.93 20.93
C ALA A 94 27.98 -5.03 21.46
N GLN A 95 28.28 -4.15 22.42
CA GLN A 95 27.30 -3.20 22.95
C GLN A 95 26.86 -2.16 21.91
N LYS A 96 27.81 -1.66 21.10
CA LYS A 96 27.49 -0.75 19.99
C LYS A 96 26.57 -1.42 18.96
N GLU A 97 26.84 -2.68 18.62
CA GLU A 97 25.98 -3.45 17.70
C GLU A 97 24.56 -3.62 18.25
N VAL A 98 24.38 -3.89 19.55
CA VAL A 98 23.06 -3.97 20.17
C VAL A 98 22.30 -2.64 20.05
N ILE A 99 22.96 -1.51 20.33
CA ILE A 99 22.38 -0.17 20.19
C ILE A 99 21.98 0.10 18.74
N VAL A 100 22.87 -0.18 17.78
CA VAL A 100 22.62 0.02 16.34
C VAL A 100 21.47 -0.87 15.86
N ALA A 101 21.44 -2.13 16.25
CA ALA A 101 20.36 -3.06 15.90
C ALA A 101 19.00 -2.59 16.45
N ARG A 102 18.97 -2.13 17.71
CA ARG A 102 17.76 -1.56 18.34
C ARG A 102 17.29 -0.29 17.65
N ARG A 103 18.19 0.67 17.39
CA ARG A 103 17.86 1.90 16.65
C ARG A 103 17.36 1.60 15.24
N ARG A 104 17.94 0.63 14.53
CA ARG A 104 17.44 0.19 13.21
C ARG A 104 16.04 -0.40 13.30
N ALA A 105 15.78 -1.24 14.31
CA ALA A 105 14.43 -1.76 14.55
C ALA A 105 13.42 -0.62 14.82
N TRP A 106 13.84 0.44 15.52
CA TRP A 106 13.01 1.62 15.79
C TRP A 106 12.84 2.56 14.61
N ALA A 107 13.85 2.70 13.76
CA ALA A 107 13.79 3.56 12.58
C ALA A 107 12.63 3.18 11.63
N PHE A 108 12.19 1.93 11.69
CA PHE A 108 11.03 1.43 10.94
C PHE A 108 9.78 1.20 11.81
N ALA A 109 9.89 1.39 13.13
CA ALA A 109 8.77 1.24 14.05
C ALA A 109 8.04 2.58 14.20
N LEU A 110 6.76 2.60 13.84
CA LEU A 110 5.92 3.78 14.05
C LEU A 110 5.89 4.14 15.56
N PRO A 111 5.75 5.45 15.91
CA PRO A 111 5.72 5.86 17.31
C PRO A 111 4.56 5.22 18.12
N PRO A 112 4.58 5.30 19.46
CA PRO A 112 3.48 4.81 20.30
C PRO A 112 2.13 5.46 19.93
N GLY A 113 1.05 4.67 19.89
CA GLY A 113 -0.31 5.12 19.51
C GLY A 113 -0.66 4.96 18.01
N TYR A 114 0.29 4.51 17.20
CA TYR A 114 0.11 4.31 15.77
C TYR A 114 -0.46 2.92 15.51
N THR A 115 -1.51 2.82 14.68
CA THR A 115 -2.02 1.53 14.23
C THR A 115 -1.60 1.31 12.79
N HIS A 116 -1.06 0.14 12.48
CA HIS A 116 -0.72 -0.20 11.10
C HIS A 116 -1.10 -1.64 10.80
N ARG A 117 -1.18 -1.94 9.51
CA ARG A 117 -1.43 -3.26 8.97
C ARG A 117 -0.57 -3.44 7.74
N GLN A 118 0.17 -4.53 7.71
CA GLN A 118 0.85 -5.01 6.51
C GLN A 118 0.11 -6.19 5.93
N THR A 119 0.19 -6.34 4.62
CA THR A 119 -0.38 -7.48 3.91
C THR A 119 0.53 -7.84 2.76
N VAL A 120 0.94 -9.10 2.71
CA VAL A 120 1.67 -9.68 1.58
C VAL A 120 0.81 -10.76 0.97
N SER A 121 0.65 -10.75 -0.34
CA SER A 121 -0.06 -11.78 -1.09
C SER A 121 0.83 -12.33 -2.20
N LEU A 122 0.91 -13.65 -2.28
CA LEU A 122 1.51 -14.36 -3.41
C LEU A 122 0.39 -15.10 -4.13
N LEU A 123 0.27 -14.87 -5.43
CA LEU A 123 -0.78 -15.47 -6.25
C LEU A 123 -0.29 -15.88 -7.62
N THR A 124 -1.04 -16.78 -8.23
CA THR A 124 -0.88 -17.16 -9.63
C THR A 124 -2.24 -17.19 -10.31
N GLY A 125 -2.25 -16.99 -11.62
CA GLY A 125 -3.48 -16.95 -12.38
C GLY A 125 -3.26 -17.12 -13.86
N TYR A 126 -4.38 -17.06 -14.57
CA TYR A 126 -4.44 -17.04 -16.02
C TYR A 126 -5.07 -15.73 -16.46
N ASP A 127 -4.45 -15.10 -17.45
CA ASP A 127 -4.92 -13.85 -18.06
C ASP A 127 -4.99 -14.08 -19.57
N ASN A 128 -6.15 -13.80 -20.17
CA ASN A 128 -6.39 -14.02 -21.60
C ASN A 128 -5.80 -12.93 -22.51
N ASN A 129 -5.28 -11.84 -21.93
CA ASN A 129 -4.74 -10.70 -22.64
C ASN A 129 -3.66 -10.01 -21.80
N LEU A 130 -2.50 -10.66 -21.68
CA LEU A 130 -1.37 -10.26 -20.83
C LEU A 130 -0.86 -8.83 -21.14
N LEU A 131 -0.97 -8.40 -22.39
CA LEU A 131 -0.53 -7.09 -22.87
C LEU A 131 -1.60 -5.99 -22.77
N GLY A 132 -2.85 -6.35 -22.46
CA GLY A 132 -3.97 -5.41 -22.60
C GLY A 132 -4.17 -4.93 -24.06
N SER A 133 -3.79 -5.75 -25.03
CA SER A 133 -3.83 -5.44 -26.45
C SER A 133 -5.25 -5.29 -26.99
N THR A 134 -5.38 -4.57 -28.11
CA THR A 134 -6.65 -4.48 -28.84
C THR A 134 -7.06 -5.82 -29.43
N ARG A 135 -8.38 -6.07 -29.53
CA ARG A 135 -8.93 -7.22 -30.27
C ARG A 135 -9.07 -6.98 -31.77
N THR A 136 -8.92 -5.74 -32.22
CA THR A 136 -8.96 -5.42 -33.64
C THR A 136 -7.79 -6.08 -34.36
N THR A 137 -8.05 -6.69 -35.52
CA THR A 137 -7.04 -7.36 -36.35
C THR A 137 -6.72 -6.59 -37.63
N GLN A 138 -7.64 -5.75 -38.08
CA GLN A 138 -7.53 -4.94 -39.29
C GLN A 138 -8.13 -3.55 -39.06
N LEU A 139 -7.59 -2.55 -39.74
CA LEU A 139 -8.04 -1.16 -39.65
C LEU A 139 -7.99 -0.54 -41.04
N GLU A 140 -8.97 0.29 -41.38
CA GLU A 140 -8.96 1.02 -42.63
C GLU A 140 -8.35 2.41 -42.41
N LEU A 141 -7.26 2.70 -43.13
CA LEU A 141 -6.67 4.03 -43.15
C LEU A 141 -7.33 4.84 -44.28
N PRO A 142 -8.06 5.93 -43.99
CA PRO A 142 -8.55 6.83 -45.01
C PRO A 142 -7.36 7.60 -45.61
N LEU A 143 -7.13 7.43 -46.91
CA LEU A 143 -6.18 8.19 -47.71
C LEU A 143 -6.96 9.11 -48.68
N PRO A 144 -6.32 10.17 -49.23
CA PRO A 144 -6.96 11.04 -50.21
C PRO A 144 -7.56 10.30 -51.41
N ASP A 145 -6.94 9.18 -51.81
CA ASP A 145 -7.30 8.42 -53.01
C ASP A 145 -8.13 7.15 -52.72
N GLY A 146 -8.53 6.92 -51.47
CA GLY A 146 -9.32 5.75 -51.05
C GLY A 146 -8.95 5.20 -49.67
N SER A 147 -9.53 4.07 -49.27
CA SER A 147 -9.20 3.40 -48.00
C SER A 147 -8.13 2.33 -48.21
N LEU A 148 -7.08 2.35 -47.38
CA LEU A 148 -6.07 1.30 -47.33
C LEU A 148 -6.32 0.38 -46.13
N PRO A 149 -6.66 -0.91 -46.35
CA PRO A 149 -6.76 -1.87 -45.26
C PRO A 149 -5.36 -2.21 -44.72
N VAL A 150 -5.17 -2.04 -43.42
CA VAL A 150 -3.93 -2.37 -42.69
C VAL A 150 -4.23 -3.48 -41.71
N ILE A 151 -3.48 -4.58 -41.81
CA ILE A 151 -3.55 -5.69 -40.88
C ILE A 151 -2.56 -5.44 -39.75
N LEU A 152 -3.02 -5.57 -38.50
CA LEU A 152 -2.16 -5.44 -37.34
C LEU A 152 -1.27 -6.67 -37.19
N ASP A 153 -0.02 -6.43 -36.83
CA ASP A 153 0.98 -7.46 -36.61
C ASP A 153 0.47 -8.50 -35.59
N PRO A 154 0.64 -9.82 -35.83
CA PRO A 154 0.24 -10.85 -34.90
C PRO A 154 0.78 -10.67 -33.47
N THR A 155 1.95 -10.07 -33.28
CA THR A 155 2.53 -9.80 -31.95
C THR A 155 1.78 -8.70 -31.19
N SER A 156 1.00 -7.87 -31.88
CA SER A 156 0.19 -6.80 -31.30
C SER A 156 -1.20 -7.27 -30.87
N ARG A 157 -1.51 -8.56 -31.04
CA ARG A 157 -2.79 -9.17 -30.69
C ARG A 157 -2.81 -9.61 -29.21
N PRO A 158 -4.00 -9.89 -28.64
CA PRO A 158 -4.10 -10.41 -27.29
C PRO A 158 -3.37 -11.75 -27.18
N ARG A 159 -2.47 -11.84 -26.21
CA ARG A 159 -1.76 -13.07 -25.88
C ARG A 159 -2.20 -13.51 -24.51
N SER A 160 -2.57 -14.78 -24.38
CA SER A 160 -2.93 -15.36 -23.09
C SER A 160 -1.74 -16.03 -22.44
N GLY A 161 -1.82 -16.24 -21.12
CA GLY A 161 -0.84 -17.04 -20.42
C GLY A 161 -1.03 -17.05 -18.91
N ILE A 162 -0.16 -17.81 -18.27
CA ILE A 162 -0.06 -17.87 -16.82
C ILE A 162 0.85 -16.76 -16.30
N PHE A 163 0.57 -16.31 -15.09
CA PHE A 163 1.41 -15.33 -14.39
C PHE A 163 1.53 -15.67 -12.91
N GLY A 164 2.60 -15.18 -12.29
CA GLY A 164 2.76 -15.05 -10.85
C GLY A 164 2.73 -13.57 -10.47
N ARG A 165 2.13 -13.24 -9.32
CA ARG A 165 2.09 -11.87 -8.81
C ARG A 165 2.40 -11.83 -7.32
N LEU A 166 3.21 -10.87 -6.92
CA LEU A 166 3.49 -10.50 -5.54
C LEU A 166 2.85 -9.14 -5.27
N ASP A 167 1.93 -9.10 -4.32
CA ASP A 167 1.29 -7.86 -3.86
C ASP A 167 1.73 -7.58 -2.42
N TRP A 168 2.21 -6.35 -2.16
CA TRP A 168 2.47 -5.83 -0.83
C TRP A 168 1.60 -4.60 -0.58
N ARG A 169 0.99 -4.53 0.60
CA ARG A 169 0.18 -3.40 1.05
C ARG A 169 0.56 -3.02 2.48
N PHE A 170 0.62 -1.72 2.72
CA PHE A 170 0.85 -1.13 4.04
C PHE A 170 -0.19 -0.04 4.28
N ASP A 171 -0.93 -0.16 5.37
CA ASP A 171 -1.88 0.85 5.83
C ASP A 171 -1.45 1.30 7.24
N ALA A 172 -1.31 2.60 7.48
CA ALA A 172 -0.99 3.16 8.78
C ALA A 172 -1.92 4.32 9.13
N ARG A 173 -2.30 4.41 10.40
CA ARG A 173 -3.00 5.55 11.00
C ARG A 173 -2.10 6.18 12.06
N LEU A 174 -1.77 7.44 11.83
CA LEU A 174 -0.87 8.23 12.67
C LEU A 174 -1.75 9.14 13.54
N PRO A 175 -1.78 8.95 14.88
CA PRO A 175 -2.47 9.86 15.76
C PRO A 175 -1.77 11.22 15.72
N THR A 176 -2.56 12.27 15.61
CA THR A 176 -2.14 13.59 16.09
C THR A 176 -2.85 13.77 17.42
N GLY A 177 -2.30 14.47 18.42
CA GLY A 177 -2.90 14.59 19.77
C GLY A 177 -4.27 15.29 19.85
N SER A 178 -5.03 15.36 18.75
CA SER A 178 -6.40 15.86 18.62
C SER A 178 -7.23 14.83 17.85
N ALA A 179 -8.56 14.99 17.73
CA ALA A 179 -9.44 14.09 16.95
C ALA A 179 -9.11 14.02 15.42
N GLN A 180 -7.93 14.47 15.00
CA GLN A 180 -7.40 14.47 13.65
C GLN A 180 -6.41 13.31 13.47
N GLY A 181 -6.55 12.57 12.39
CA GLY A 181 -5.67 11.45 12.06
C GLY A 181 -5.09 11.59 10.66
N TRP A 182 -3.79 11.31 10.53
CA TRP A 182 -3.21 11.03 9.22
C TRP A 182 -3.36 9.55 8.92
N THR A 183 -3.59 9.25 7.65
CA THR A 183 -3.60 7.89 7.13
C THR A 183 -2.62 7.80 5.97
N LEU A 184 -1.80 6.76 5.97
CA LEU A 184 -0.83 6.46 4.94
C LEU A 184 -1.17 5.08 4.38
N ALA A 185 -1.35 5.00 3.06
CA ALA A 185 -1.55 3.74 2.36
C ALA A 185 -0.49 3.61 1.25
N ALA A 186 0.25 2.51 1.26
CA ALA A 186 1.20 2.16 0.21
C ALA A 186 0.84 0.78 -0.37
N ALA A 187 1.01 0.62 -1.68
CA ALA A 187 0.77 -0.64 -2.38
C ALA A 187 1.83 -0.85 -3.46
N LEU A 188 2.33 -2.08 -3.58
CA LEU A 188 3.23 -2.54 -4.61
C LEU A 188 2.69 -3.83 -5.21
N SER A 189 2.65 -3.93 -6.53
CA SER A 189 2.28 -5.14 -7.26
C SER A 189 3.36 -5.44 -8.29
N LEU A 190 3.93 -6.64 -8.23
CA LEU A 190 4.95 -7.12 -9.15
C LEU A 190 4.42 -8.38 -9.84
N ARG A 191 4.31 -8.36 -11.17
CA ARG A 191 3.85 -9.51 -11.94
C ARG A 191 4.96 -10.01 -12.85
N HIS A 192 5.13 -11.34 -12.84
CA HIS A 192 6.00 -12.05 -13.74
C HIS A 192 5.22 -13.07 -14.58
N THR A 193 5.59 -13.20 -15.84
CA THR A 193 4.96 -14.03 -16.86
C THR A 193 6.00 -14.92 -17.53
N PRO A 194 6.18 -16.18 -17.07
CA PRO A 194 7.33 -17.00 -17.46
C PRO A 194 7.50 -17.23 -18.96
N ALA A 195 6.40 -17.36 -19.70
CA ALA A 195 6.44 -17.60 -21.15
C ALA A 195 6.54 -16.31 -21.98
N GLN A 196 6.33 -15.13 -21.38
CA GLN A 196 6.17 -13.85 -22.06
C GLN A 196 6.67 -12.71 -21.16
N SER A 197 7.95 -12.72 -20.79
CA SER A 197 8.54 -11.72 -19.88
C SER A 197 8.43 -10.28 -20.37
N ASP A 198 8.16 -10.10 -21.67
CA ASP A 198 7.80 -8.84 -22.29
C ASP A 198 6.44 -8.29 -21.80
N THR A 199 5.70 -9.02 -20.97
CA THR A 199 4.44 -8.59 -20.34
C THR A 199 4.54 -8.41 -18.83
N ASP A 200 5.75 -8.51 -18.28
CA ASP A 200 6.00 -8.25 -16.86
C ASP A 200 5.69 -6.79 -16.53
N PHE A 201 5.00 -6.57 -15.41
CA PHE A 201 4.67 -5.22 -14.95
C PHE A 201 4.93 -5.03 -13.47
N SER A 202 5.16 -3.78 -13.11
CA SER A 202 5.27 -3.31 -11.73
C SER A 202 4.36 -2.11 -11.51
N GLN A 203 3.54 -2.13 -10.46
CA GLN A 203 2.69 -1.01 -10.08
C GLN A 203 3.00 -0.59 -8.64
N PHE A 204 3.16 0.71 -8.43
CA PHE A 204 3.32 1.30 -7.11
C PHE A 204 2.26 2.38 -6.88
N GLY A 205 1.73 2.46 -5.67
CA GLY A 205 0.78 3.48 -5.25
C GLY A 205 1.05 3.94 -3.82
N LEU A 206 0.92 5.24 -3.59
CA LEU A 206 1.07 5.88 -2.28
C LEU A 206 -0.03 6.93 -2.11
N VAL A 207 -0.73 6.89 -0.98
CA VAL A 207 -1.73 7.88 -0.59
C VAL A 207 -1.44 8.33 0.83
N LEU A 208 -1.34 9.64 1.02
CA LEU A 208 -1.29 10.28 2.33
C LEU A 208 -2.55 11.13 2.49
N GLU A 209 -3.41 10.78 3.42
CA GLU A 209 -4.68 11.45 3.69
C GLU A 209 -4.69 12.04 5.11
N ARG A 210 -5.27 13.23 5.25
CA ARG A 210 -5.57 13.88 6.52
C ARG A 210 -7.06 14.15 6.61
N ASN A 211 -7.67 13.69 7.71
CA ASN A 211 -9.05 14.01 8.05
C ASN A 211 -9.07 14.94 9.26
N GLY A 212 -9.89 15.98 9.15
CA GLY A 212 -10.26 16.83 10.26
C GLY A 212 -11.37 16.22 11.11
N SER A 213 -11.91 17.03 12.02
CA SER A 213 -13.00 16.66 12.92
C SER A 213 -14.12 17.69 12.88
N GLY A 214 -15.32 17.29 13.27
CA GLY A 214 -16.51 18.15 13.32
C GLY A 214 -17.56 17.79 12.25
N PRO A 215 -18.72 18.48 12.23
CA PRO A 215 -19.82 18.18 11.31
C PRO A 215 -19.47 18.36 9.82
N TRP A 216 -18.46 19.20 9.55
CA TRP A 216 -17.88 19.47 8.25
C TRP A 216 -16.36 19.31 8.35
N ALA A 217 -15.92 18.07 8.51
CA ALA A 217 -14.53 17.75 8.74
C ALA A 217 -13.71 18.03 7.47
N PRO A 218 -12.71 18.93 7.49
CA PRO A 218 -11.88 19.17 6.32
C PRO A 218 -11.10 17.90 5.94
N TYR A 219 -10.92 17.70 4.64
CA TYR A 219 -10.21 16.56 4.07
C TYR A 219 -9.12 17.06 3.12
N GLY A 220 -7.97 16.42 3.18
CA GLY A 220 -6.91 16.57 2.19
C GLY A 220 -6.20 15.25 1.95
N ALA A 221 -5.80 14.99 0.70
CA ALA A 221 -4.91 13.89 0.39
C ALA A 221 -3.92 14.22 -0.71
N LEU A 222 -2.79 13.51 -0.68
CA LEU A 222 -1.79 13.47 -1.74
C LEU A 222 -1.71 12.04 -2.28
N THR A 223 -1.56 11.91 -3.58
CA THR A 223 -1.49 10.61 -4.27
C THR A 223 -0.30 10.59 -5.21
N LEU A 224 0.44 9.47 -5.19
CA LEU A 224 1.44 9.13 -6.18
C LEU A 224 1.17 7.72 -6.70
N GLN A 225 1.25 7.54 -8.02
CA GLN A 225 1.15 6.23 -8.65
C GLN A 225 2.20 6.12 -9.76
N ALA A 226 2.76 4.93 -9.92
CA ALA A 226 3.66 4.61 -11.00
C ALA A 226 3.34 3.22 -11.55
N LEU A 227 3.41 3.08 -12.87
CA LEU A 227 3.29 1.81 -13.57
C LEU A 227 4.50 1.66 -14.48
N GLY A 228 5.10 0.48 -14.43
CA GLY A 228 6.17 0.06 -15.32
C GLY A 228 5.83 -1.25 -16.01
N VAL A 229 6.31 -1.39 -17.24
CA VAL A 229 6.20 -2.60 -18.08
C VAL A 229 7.58 -2.91 -18.62
N GLN A 230 8.04 -4.15 -18.50
CA GLN A 230 9.41 -4.55 -18.85
C GLN A 230 10.52 -3.68 -18.21
N GLY A 231 10.31 -3.25 -16.97
CA GLY A 231 11.24 -2.36 -16.28
C GLY A 231 11.28 -0.90 -16.79
N ARG A 232 10.47 -0.54 -17.80
CA ARG A 232 10.31 0.84 -18.27
C ARG A 232 9.14 1.51 -17.56
N HIS A 233 9.30 2.78 -17.17
CA HIS A 233 8.21 3.57 -16.59
C HIS A 233 7.26 4.07 -17.68
N VAL A 234 6.08 3.45 -17.78
CA VAL A 234 5.11 3.79 -18.83
C VAL A 234 4.09 4.84 -18.38
N TYR A 235 3.87 4.96 -17.08
CA TYR A 235 2.89 5.91 -16.52
C TYR A 235 3.27 6.35 -15.12
N GLN A 236 3.09 7.64 -14.86
CA GLN A 236 3.21 8.25 -13.53
C GLN A 236 2.04 9.21 -13.29
N LEU A 237 1.51 9.21 -12.08
CA LEU A 237 0.52 10.16 -11.62
C LEU A 237 0.99 10.76 -10.30
N THR A 238 0.94 12.08 -10.22
CA THR A 238 1.02 12.82 -8.96
C THR A 238 -0.25 13.64 -8.82
N GLY A 239 -0.84 13.69 -7.64
CA GLY A 239 -2.10 14.40 -7.47
C GLY A 239 -2.41 14.73 -6.03
N GLY A 240 -3.45 15.53 -5.87
CA GLY A 240 -4.00 15.88 -4.57
C GLY A 240 -5.51 16.02 -4.64
N SER A 241 -6.15 15.89 -3.49
CA SER A 241 -7.58 16.14 -3.34
C SER A 241 -7.85 16.93 -2.09
N LEU A 242 -8.83 17.81 -2.13
CA LEU A 242 -9.28 18.65 -1.02
C LEU A 242 -10.79 18.56 -0.93
N GLY A 243 -11.34 18.59 0.27
CA GLY A 243 -12.80 18.52 0.43
C GLY A 243 -13.26 18.62 1.88
N VAL A 244 -14.51 18.22 2.08
CA VAL A 244 -15.16 18.14 3.38
C VAL A 244 -15.88 16.81 3.52
N ASP A 245 -15.68 16.17 4.67
CA ASP A 245 -16.40 14.98 5.11
C ASP A 245 -17.58 15.41 5.99
N ARG A 246 -18.72 14.77 5.75
CA ARG A 246 -19.95 14.96 6.51
C ARG A 246 -20.55 13.60 6.86
N GLU A 247 -21.02 13.47 8.10
CA GLU A 247 -21.75 12.31 8.59
C GLU A 247 -23.20 12.74 8.88
N PRO A 248 -24.12 12.62 7.91
CA PRO A 248 -25.50 13.03 8.12
C PRO A 248 -26.20 12.07 9.10
N PRO A 249 -27.10 12.58 9.97
CA PRO A 249 -27.68 11.79 11.06
C PRO A 249 -28.56 10.62 10.60
N ASP A 250 -29.18 10.73 9.43
CA ASP A 250 -30.15 9.74 8.91
C ASP A 250 -29.51 8.67 8.00
N THR A 251 -28.17 8.61 7.91
CA THR A 251 -27.48 7.65 7.04
C THR A 251 -26.24 7.07 7.73
N PRO A 252 -25.95 5.77 7.55
CA PRO A 252 -24.71 5.16 8.03
C PRO A 252 -23.49 5.52 7.18
N CYS A 253 -23.61 6.48 6.26
CA CYS A 253 -22.58 6.85 5.30
C CYS A 253 -21.90 8.18 5.64
N ARG A 254 -20.56 8.17 5.69
CA ARG A 254 -19.74 9.36 5.64
C ARG A 254 -19.58 9.81 4.19
N ILE A 255 -20.05 11.00 3.87
CA ILE A 255 -20.04 11.59 2.53
C ILE A 255 -18.93 12.62 2.45
N ARG A 256 -18.07 12.48 1.45
CA ARG A 256 -17.00 13.39 1.08
C ARG A 256 -17.39 14.16 -0.16
N LEU A 257 -17.32 15.48 -0.10
CA LEU A 257 -17.46 16.36 -1.25
C LEU A 257 -16.15 17.12 -1.43
N GLY A 258 -15.59 17.13 -2.63
CA GLY A 258 -14.29 17.74 -2.86
C GLY A 258 -13.94 17.97 -4.31
N ALA A 259 -12.69 18.35 -4.50
CA ALA A 259 -12.03 18.49 -5.80
C ALA A 259 -10.75 17.65 -5.82
N GLU A 260 -10.36 17.20 -7.00
CA GLU A 260 -9.12 16.47 -7.23
C GLU A 260 -8.33 17.10 -8.38
N PHE A 261 -7.00 17.08 -8.26
CA PHE A 261 -6.06 17.61 -9.22
C PHE A 261 -4.97 16.58 -9.45
N GLN A 262 -4.64 16.31 -10.71
CA GLN A 262 -3.66 15.29 -11.07
C GLN A 262 -2.77 15.78 -12.20
N TYR A 263 -1.49 15.48 -12.12
CA TYR A 263 -0.55 15.55 -13.22
C TYR A 263 -0.19 14.13 -13.67
N ARG A 264 -0.38 13.85 -14.95
CA ARG A 264 -0.22 12.53 -15.55
C ARG A 264 0.90 12.59 -16.57
N ARG A 265 1.87 11.69 -16.44
CA ARG A 265 3.03 11.61 -17.32
C ARG A 265 3.15 10.24 -17.95
N TYR A 266 3.50 10.25 -19.23
CA TYR A 266 3.82 9.07 -20.03
C TYR A 266 5.23 9.27 -20.60
N PRO A 267 6.29 8.81 -19.89
CA PRO A 267 7.68 9.10 -20.27
C PRO A 267 8.04 8.73 -21.71
N ASP A 268 7.48 7.63 -22.22
CA ASP A 268 7.69 7.15 -23.58
C ASP A 268 6.71 7.74 -24.61
N ALA A 269 5.76 8.58 -24.17
CA ALA A 269 4.70 9.13 -25.02
C ALA A 269 4.26 10.53 -24.53
N LEU A 270 5.21 11.47 -24.50
CA LEU A 270 5.04 12.81 -23.93
C LEU A 270 3.81 13.57 -24.44
N ALA A 271 3.38 13.33 -25.68
CA ALA A 271 2.17 13.90 -26.26
C ALA A 271 0.89 13.60 -25.45
N PHE A 272 0.89 12.58 -24.59
CA PHE A 272 -0.25 12.21 -23.74
C PHE A 272 -0.18 12.78 -22.33
N ASN A 273 0.87 13.51 -21.97
CA ASN A 273 0.94 14.19 -20.67
C ASN A 273 -0.23 15.16 -20.52
N GLY A 274 -0.71 15.33 -19.29
CA GLY A 274 -1.85 16.21 -19.04
C GLY A 274 -2.11 16.48 -17.57
N HIS A 275 -2.93 17.51 -17.38
CA HIS A 275 -3.42 17.96 -16.09
C HIS A 275 -4.91 17.73 -16.00
N TYR A 276 -5.32 16.92 -15.04
CA TYR A 276 -6.71 16.68 -14.75
C TYR A 276 -7.16 17.51 -13.54
N ALA A 277 -8.33 18.12 -13.65
CA ALA A 277 -9.03 18.75 -12.55
C ALA A 277 -10.51 18.37 -12.58
N GLY A 278 -11.07 18.02 -11.43
CA GLY A 278 -12.46 17.56 -11.35
C GLY A 278 -13.06 17.60 -9.95
N GLY A 279 -14.37 17.43 -9.89
CA GLY A 279 -15.12 17.22 -8.65
C GLY A 279 -15.05 15.76 -8.20
N LEU A 280 -15.06 15.57 -6.89
CA LEU A 280 -15.04 14.29 -6.19
C LEU A 280 -16.26 14.21 -5.26
N VAL A 281 -17.03 13.14 -5.39
CA VAL A 281 -18.02 12.74 -4.40
C VAL A 281 -17.68 11.33 -3.97
N GLN A 282 -17.55 11.08 -2.67
CA GLN A 282 -17.31 9.74 -2.14
C GLN A 282 -18.26 9.47 -0.97
N ALA A 283 -18.79 8.26 -0.87
CA ALA A 283 -19.59 7.82 0.26
C ALA A 283 -18.99 6.53 0.81
N LEU A 284 -18.64 6.53 2.10
CA LEU A 284 -18.19 5.35 2.84
C LEU A 284 -19.26 4.97 3.85
N CYS A 285 -19.87 3.81 3.69
CA CYS A 285 -20.99 3.37 4.51
C CYS A 285 -20.57 2.27 5.49
N GLY A 286 -21.11 2.33 6.71
CA GLY A 286 -20.77 1.39 7.80
C GLY A 286 -21.10 -0.07 7.50
N ASP A 287 -21.92 -0.34 6.49
CA ASP A 287 -22.26 -1.69 6.03
C ASP A 287 -21.23 -2.29 5.06
N GLY A 288 -20.17 -1.55 4.72
CA GLY A 288 -19.06 -2.02 3.87
C GLY A 288 -19.11 -1.55 2.43
N TRP A 289 -19.99 -0.61 2.07
CA TRP A 289 -19.97 0.06 0.78
C TRP A 289 -18.98 1.24 0.74
N LEU A 290 -18.28 1.37 -0.38
CA LEU A 290 -17.61 2.59 -0.80
C LEU A 290 -18.08 2.95 -2.21
N PHE A 291 -18.61 4.15 -2.38
CA PHE A 291 -18.92 4.74 -3.68
C PHE A 291 -18.02 5.93 -3.92
N ARG A 292 -17.53 6.11 -5.15
CA ARG A 292 -16.79 7.29 -5.56
C ARG A 292 -17.23 7.68 -6.96
N LEU A 293 -17.63 8.93 -7.12
CA LEU A 293 -17.86 9.57 -8.40
C LEU A 293 -16.81 10.67 -8.58
N ARG A 294 -16.17 10.67 -9.75
CA ARG A 294 -15.31 11.76 -10.20
C ARG A 294 -15.78 12.28 -11.53
N ALA A 295 -15.74 13.59 -11.73
CA ALA A 295 -16.06 14.19 -13.02
C ALA A 295 -15.21 15.43 -13.23
N GLY A 296 -14.58 15.55 -14.40
CA GLY A 296 -13.63 16.61 -14.65
C GLY A 296 -13.13 16.68 -16.08
N GLN A 297 -12.09 17.49 -16.25
CA GLN A 297 -11.44 17.76 -17.53
C GLN A 297 -9.96 17.40 -17.42
N ASP A 298 -9.44 16.72 -18.44
CA ASP A 298 -8.02 16.43 -18.63
C ASP A 298 -7.48 17.27 -19.78
N VAL A 299 -6.65 18.26 -19.45
CA VAL A 299 -6.08 19.21 -20.39
C VAL A 299 -4.67 18.74 -20.77
N PRO A 300 -4.33 18.64 -22.06
CA PRO A 300 -2.99 18.26 -22.49
C PRO A 300 -1.92 19.24 -22.01
N GLU A 301 -0.74 18.72 -21.69
CA GLU A 301 0.47 19.53 -21.49
C GLU A 301 0.96 20.15 -22.82
N TYR A 302 0.77 19.42 -23.93
CA TYR A 302 1.18 19.84 -25.27
C TYR A 302 0.01 19.79 -26.26
N ASP A 303 -0.16 20.83 -27.08
CA ASP A 303 -1.27 20.91 -28.06
C ASP A 303 -1.19 19.85 -29.18
N ILE A 304 -0.09 19.08 -29.24
CA ILE A 304 0.08 17.94 -30.14
C ILE A 304 -0.71 16.69 -29.72
N ARG A 305 -1.35 16.68 -28.54
CA ARG A 305 -2.10 15.51 -28.04
C ARG A 305 -3.24 15.15 -29.01
N PRO A 306 -3.25 13.92 -29.57
CA PRO A 306 -4.38 13.41 -30.34
C PRO A 306 -5.69 13.52 -29.56
N GLY A 307 -6.72 14.11 -30.19
CA GLY A 307 -8.02 14.38 -29.54
C GLY A 307 -8.08 15.61 -28.64
N GLY A 308 -6.94 16.21 -28.29
CA GLY A 308 -6.85 17.39 -27.43
C GLY A 308 -7.32 17.13 -25.99
N GLN A 309 -8.05 18.11 -25.43
CA GLN A 309 -8.67 18.01 -24.10
C GLN A 309 -9.69 16.87 -24.03
N GLN A 310 -9.88 16.29 -22.85
CA GLN A 310 -10.82 15.21 -22.63
C GLN A 310 -11.74 15.47 -21.45
N SER A 311 -13.05 15.26 -21.64
CA SER A 311 -13.99 15.17 -20.53
C SER A 311 -14.00 13.75 -19.98
N ARG A 312 -14.00 13.62 -18.64
CA ARG A 312 -13.90 12.32 -17.97
C ARG A 312 -14.89 12.24 -16.82
N ILE A 313 -15.59 11.13 -16.74
CA ILE A 313 -16.46 10.78 -15.60
C ILE A 313 -16.15 9.35 -15.20
N GLY A 314 -15.94 9.12 -13.90
CA GLY A 314 -15.57 7.83 -13.34
C GLY A 314 -16.41 7.49 -12.12
N VAL A 315 -16.83 6.24 -12.01
CA VAL A 315 -17.60 5.69 -10.89
C VAL A 315 -16.89 4.44 -10.39
N LEU A 316 -16.56 4.44 -9.10
CA LEU A 316 -16.07 3.26 -8.39
C LEU A 316 -17.10 2.87 -7.33
N ALA A 317 -17.48 1.60 -7.31
CA ALA A 317 -18.28 1.00 -6.26
C ALA A 317 -17.54 -0.22 -5.72
N VAL A 318 -17.30 -0.25 -4.40
CA VAL A 318 -16.68 -1.37 -3.70
C VAL A 318 -17.62 -1.84 -2.61
N ARG A 319 -17.80 -3.15 -2.48
CA ARG A 319 -18.55 -3.78 -1.41
C ARG A 319 -17.70 -4.85 -0.75
N GLN A 320 -17.42 -4.67 0.53
CA GLN A 320 -16.83 -5.71 1.37
C GLN A 320 -17.92 -6.35 2.22
N MET A 321 -18.10 -7.66 2.07
CA MET A 321 -19.01 -8.45 2.89
C MET A 321 -18.22 -9.40 3.77
N LEU A 322 -18.56 -9.43 5.05
CA LEU A 322 -17.95 -10.34 6.02
C LEU A 322 -19.03 -11.22 6.63
N ARG A 323 -18.86 -12.55 6.54
CA ARG A 323 -19.75 -13.54 7.15
C ARG A 323 -18.92 -14.61 7.86
N GLY A 324 -18.78 -14.48 9.17
CA GLY A 324 -17.92 -15.36 9.96
C GLY A 324 -16.48 -15.31 9.44
N ARG A 325 -15.94 -16.46 9.03
CA ARG A 325 -14.58 -16.59 8.45
C ARG A 325 -14.52 -16.37 6.94
N GLN A 326 -15.53 -15.75 6.33
CA GLN A 326 -15.59 -15.55 4.88
C GLN A 326 -15.66 -14.07 4.57
N ARG A 327 -14.76 -13.58 3.71
CA ARG A 327 -14.79 -12.22 3.16
C ARG A 327 -15.00 -12.29 1.66
N LEU A 328 -15.99 -11.54 1.17
CA LEU A 328 -16.26 -11.37 -0.25
C LEU A 328 -16.11 -9.88 -0.60
N ASN A 329 -15.18 -9.58 -1.49
CA ASN A 329 -14.96 -8.24 -2.02
C ASN A 329 -15.49 -8.18 -3.44
N LEU A 330 -16.37 -7.21 -3.70
CA LEU A 330 -16.87 -6.88 -5.03
C LEU A 330 -16.41 -5.46 -5.37
N GLU A 331 -15.95 -5.26 -6.59
CA GLU A 331 -15.54 -3.94 -7.07
C GLU A 331 -15.96 -3.75 -8.52
N VAL A 332 -16.46 -2.56 -8.82
CA VAL A 332 -16.82 -2.10 -10.16
C VAL A 332 -16.23 -0.70 -10.35
N ASP A 333 -15.34 -0.55 -11.32
CA ASP A 333 -14.77 0.74 -11.74
C ASP A 333 -15.17 1.02 -13.19
N ALA A 334 -15.99 2.04 -13.42
CA ALA A 334 -16.48 2.44 -14.73
C ALA A 334 -16.02 3.86 -15.05
N GLU A 335 -15.50 4.08 -16.26
CA GLU A 335 -15.04 5.37 -16.72
C GLU A 335 -15.55 5.64 -18.14
N HIS A 336 -16.09 6.84 -18.35
CA HIS A 336 -16.37 7.37 -19.67
C HIS A 336 -15.43 8.55 -19.97
N GLN A 337 -14.87 8.56 -21.18
CA GLN A 337 -13.98 9.59 -21.66
C GLN A 337 -14.37 10.01 -23.08
N GLN A 338 -14.32 11.31 -23.34
CA GLN A 338 -14.56 11.86 -24.68
C GLN A 338 -13.53 12.95 -25.02
N ASP A 339 -12.97 12.86 -26.22
CA ASP A 339 -12.02 13.82 -26.76
C ASP A 339 -12.75 15.07 -27.29
N ALA A 340 -12.14 16.25 -27.15
CA ALA A 340 -12.71 17.52 -27.57
C ALA A 340 -12.62 17.72 -29.10
N ARG A 341 -11.55 17.20 -29.72
CA ARG A 341 -11.27 17.29 -31.16
C ARG A 341 -11.10 15.90 -31.78
N GLY A 342 -10.97 15.86 -33.10
CA GLY A 342 -10.69 14.62 -33.84
C GLY A 342 -9.40 13.96 -33.36
N PHE A 343 -9.39 12.63 -33.31
CA PHE A 343 -8.25 11.90 -32.76
C PHE A 343 -7.06 11.88 -33.73
N SER A 344 -7.28 11.43 -34.96
CA SER A 344 -6.27 11.39 -36.02
C SER A 344 -6.96 11.38 -37.38
N PRO A 345 -6.49 12.19 -38.36
CA PRO A 345 -6.98 12.12 -39.74
C PRO A 345 -6.86 10.72 -40.37
N LEU A 346 -5.91 9.92 -39.89
CA LEU A 346 -5.66 8.56 -40.38
C LEU A 346 -6.56 7.50 -39.74
N LEU A 347 -7.46 7.86 -38.83
CA LEU A 347 -8.32 6.91 -38.13
C LEU A 347 -9.77 7.38 -38.19
N GLU A 348 -10.63 6.56 -38.82
CA GLU A 348 -12.07 6.76 -38.84
C GLU A 348 -12.45 8.22 -39.20
N SER A 349 -11.85 8.75 -40.28
CA SER A 349 -12.10 10.11 -40.77
C SER A 349 -11.99 11.21 -39.71
N ASN A 350 -11.01 11.09 -38.81
CA ASN A 350 -10.75 12.04 -37.73
C ASN A 350 -11.91 12.17 -36.72
N LEU A 351 -12.65 11.09 -36.45
CA LEU A 351 -13.69 11.10 -35.43
C LEU A 351 -13.12 11.45 -34.04
N LYS A 352 -13.94 12.14 -33.24
CA LYS A 352 -13.66 12.35 -31.82
C LYS A 352 -13.74 11.00 -31.12
N ARG A 353 -12.69 10.61 -30.39
CA ARG A 353 -12.69 9.34 -29.67
C ARG A 353 -13.62 9.42 -28.46
N ARG A 354 -14.39 8.36 -28.27
CA ARG A 354 -15.18 8.06 -27.07
C ARG A 354 -14.72 6.71 -26.54
N VAL A 355 -14.48 6.63 -25.24
CA VAL A 355 -14.05 5.40 -24.57
C VAL A 355 -14.94 5.16 -23.37
N ASN A 356 -15.45 3.93 -23.26
CA ASN A 356 -16.14 3.43 -22.08
C ASN A 356 -15.32 2.27 -21.52
N LYS A 357 -14.73 2.44 -20.34
CA LYS A 357 -13.97 1.42 -19.64
C LYS A 357 -14.80 0.93 -18.45
N THR A 358 -14.86 -0.37 -18.25
CA THR A 358 -15.48 -0.97 -17.05
C THR A 358 -14.64 -2.14 -16.59
N ALA A 359 -14.23 -2.11 -15.33
CA ALA A 359 -13.51 -3.18 -14.66
C ALA A 359 -14.38 -3.75 -13.54
N TYR A 360 -14.49 -5.07 -13.49
CA TYR A 360 -15.16 -5.83 -12.45
C TYR A 360 -14.13 -6.67 -11.72
N ARG A 361 -14.21 -6.73 -10.39
CA ARG A 361 -13.41 -7.64 -9.58
C ARG A 361 -14.28 -8.30 -8.52
N ILE A 362 -14.11 -9.61 -8.39
CA ILE A 362 -14.67 -10.41 -7.30
C ILE A 362 -13.54 -11.19 -6.65
N GLU A 363 -13.42 -11.11 -5.32
CA GLU A 363 -12.42 -11.85 -4.55
C GLU A 363 -13.10 -12.47 -3.33
N TYR A 364 -12.94 -13.79 -3.18
CA TYR A 364 -13.32 -14.52 -1.99
C TYR A 364 -12.08 -14.86 -1.17
N THR A 365 -12.07 -14.52 0.11
CA THR A 365 -11.01 -14.88 1.08
C THR A 365 -11.59 -15.69 2.23
N TYR A 366 -10.89 -16.75 2.63
CA TYR A 366 -11.18 -17.50 3.87
C TYR A 366 -10.25 -17.05 5.01
N LEU A 367 -10.85 -16.56 6.10
CA LEU A 367 -10.18 -15.99 7.28
C LEU A 367 -9.99 -17.06 8.37
N GLY A 368 -9.20 -18.09 8.06
CA GLY A 368 -9.05 -19.30 8.87
C GLY A 368 -7.81 -19.37 9.77
N GLY A 369 -6.83 -18.49 9.60
CA GLY A 369 -5.54 -18.52 10.30
C GLY A 369 -4.61 -17.38 9.87
N ARG A 370 -3.32 -17.46 10.19
CA ARG A 370 -2.30 -16.45 9.79
C ARG A 370 -2.12 -16.35 8.28
N VAL A 371 -2.40 -17.43 7.55
CA VAL A 371 -2.38 -17.50 6.10
C VAL A 371 -3.83 -17.62 5.61
N GLU A 372 -4.28 -16.63 4.87
CA GLU A 372 -5.62 -16.51 4.31
C GLU A 372 -5.58 -16.91 2.82
N PRO A 373 -6.12 -18.08 2.42
CA PRO A 373 -6.26 -18.40 1.01
C PRO A 373 -7.38 -17.55 0.38
N PHE A 374 -7.18 -17.17 -0.87
CA PHE A 374 -8.17 -16.43 -1.64
C PHE A 374 -8.21 -16.88 -3.11
N VAL A 375 -9.36 -16.67 -3.72
CA VAL A 375 -9.59 -16.85 -5.16
C VAL A 375 -10.32 -15.63 -5.70
N GLY A 376 -10.04 -15.25 -6.94
CA GLY A 376 -10.65 -14.09 -7.53
C GLY A 376 -10.74 -14.15 -9.04
N ALA A 377 -11.57 -13.25 -9.57
CA ALA A 377 -11.71 -13.03 -10.99
C ALA A 377 -11.80 -11.53 -11.27
N GLU A 378 -11.18 -11.10 -12.36
CA GLU A 378 -11.21 -9.74 -12.87
C GLU A 378 -11.66 -9.73 -14.32
N TRP A 379 -12.49 -8.77 -14.69
CA TRP A 379 -12.90 -8.54 -16.08
C TRP A 379 -12.82 -7.07 -16.39
N LEU A 380 -11.90 -6.70 -17.29
CA LEU A 380 -11.74 -5.37 -17.84
C LEU A 380 -12.28 -5.35 -19.26
N ARG A 381 -13.23 -4.45 -19.53
CA ARG A 381 -13.77 -4.20 -20.86
C ARG A 381 -13.63 -2.71 -21.19
N GLN A 382 -12.94 -2.40 -22.28
CA GLN A 382 -12.84 -1.07 -22.85
C GLN A 382 -13.45 -1.07 -24.24
N GLN A 383 -14.52 -0.30 -24.41
CA GLN A 383 -15.17 -0.09 -25.70
C GLN A 383 -14.79 1.30 -26.21
N SER A 384 -14.57 1.41 -27.52
CA SER A 384 -14.35 2.70 -28.18
C SER A 384 -14.98 2.72 -29.55
N ASN A 385 -15.38 3.91 -30.00
CA ASN A 385 -15.75 4.14 -31.40
C ASN A 385 -14.53 4.10 -32.34
N LEU A 386 -13.31 4.13 -31.80
CA LEU A 386 -12.08 3.86 -32.54
C LEU A 386 -11.62 2.43 -32.21
N PRO A 387 -11.74 1.46 -33.14
CA PRO A 387 -11.50 0.03 -32.85
C PRO A 387 -10.13 -0.27 -32.22
N LEU A 388 -9.10 0.51 -32.57
CA LEU A 388 -7.76 0.39 -31.99
C LEU A 388 -7.73 0.46 -30.45
N TYR A 389 -8.73 1.11 -29.83
CA TYR A 389 -8.82 1.28 -28.38
C TYR A 389 -9.75 0.26 -27.69
N ALA A 390 -10.24 -0.75 -28.41
CA ALA A 390 -11.11 -1.77 -27.83
C ALA A 390 -10.29 -2.87 -27.14
N VAL A 391 -10.44 -3.03 -25.83
CA VAL A 391 -9.70 -4.02 -25.01
C VAL A 391 -10.69 -4.89 -24.25
N ASP A 392 -10.44 -6.19 -24.15
CA ASP A 392 -11.18 -7.12 -23.29
C ASP A 392 -10.19 -8.08 -22.63
N THR A 393 -10.09 -8.00 -21.32
CA THR A 393 -9.16 -8.77 -20.48
C THR A 393 -9.93 -9.46 -19.38
N ARG A 394 -9.69 -10.76 -19.19
CA ARG A 394 -10.30 -11.61 -18.17
C ARG A 394 -9.20 -12.36 -17.45
N ILE A 395 -9.22 -12.27 -16.14
CA ILE A 395 -8.21 -12.83 -15.27
C ILE A 395 -8.90 -13.69 -14.23
N VAL A 396 -8.37 -14.88 -13.98
CA VAL A 396 -8.74 -15.71 -12.83
C VAL A 396 -7.48 -16.06 -12.06
N TYR A 397 -7.56 -16.03 -10.74
CA TYR A 397 -6.39 -16.25 -9.89
C TYR A 397 -6.74 -16.88 -8.55
N ALA A 398 -5.73 -17.50 -7.96
CA ALA A 398 -5.75 -18.00 -6.59
C ALA A 398 -4.43 -17.66 -5.91
N GLY A 399 -4.47 -17.45 -4.60
CA GLY A 399 -3.29 -17.09 -3.85
C GLY A 399 -3.42 -17.26 -2.35
N LEU A 400 -2.33 -16.95 -1.67
CA LEU A 400 -2.21 -16.93 -0.23
C LEU A 400 -1.85 -15.52 0.23
N ARG A 401 -2.49 -15.08 1.31
CA ARG A 401 -2.30 -13.76 1.90
C ARG A 401 -1.90 -13.90 3.36
N VAL A 402 -0.94 -13.12 3.80
CA VAL A 402 -0.57 -13.00 5.22
C VAL A 402 -0.71 -11.53 5.59
N ALA A 403 -1.32 -11.27 6.74
CA ALA A 403 -1.46 -9.92 7.30
C ALA A 403 -0.97 -9.90 8.75
N TRP A 404 -0.30 -8.81 9.13
CA TRP A 404 0.19 -8.57 10.49
C TRP A 404 0.15 -7.09 10.85
#